data_AF-A0A1B9KC48-F1
#
_entry.id   AF-A0A1B9KC48-F1
#
_cell.length_a   1.000
_cell.length_b   1.000
_cell.length_c   1.000
_cell.angle_alpha   90.00
_cell.angle_beta   90.00
_cell.angle_gamma   90.00
#
_symmetry.space_group_name_H-M   'P 1'
#
loop_
_entity.id
_entity.type
_entity.pdbx_description
1 polymer ?
#
loop_
_entity_poly.entity_id
_entity_poly.type
_entity_poly.pdbx_seq_one_letter_code
_entity_poly.pdbx_strand_id
1 'polypeptide(L)'
;MSWNKEGSVNLMQVSNTVIGVGTKWANPLIGVCTGQMLILKTANTIEICEIASVQSDTQLMLASQYSRASKTGVSYEWGSSIANI
;
A
#
# COMPACT_ATOMS: atom_id res chain seq x y z
N MET A 1 16.32 11.39 7.74
CA MET A 1 15.15 10.61 8.20
C MET A 1 14.49 10.06 6.95
N SER A 2 14.98 8.92 6.47
CA SER A 2 14.47 8.33 5.24
C SER A 2 13.36 7.37 5.64
N TRP A 3 12.11 7.76 5.39
CA TRP A 3 11.01 6.82 5.33
C TRP A 3 11.35 5.85 4.20
N ASN A 4 11.98 4.73 4.55
CA ASN A 4 12.43 3.72 3.60
C ASN A 4 11.20 3.04 3.01
N LYS A 5 10.60 3.68 1.99
CA LYS A 5 9.70 3.04 1.04
C LYS A 5 10.57 2.20 0.11
N GLU A 6 11.02 1.07 0.60
CA GLU A 6 11.65 0.11 -0.29
C GLU A 6 10.53 -0.50 -1.13
N GLY A 7 10.54 -0.17 -2.42
CA GLY A 7 9.69 -0.79 -3.42
C GLY A 7 8.55 0.06 -3.97
N SER A 8 7.74 -0.59 -4.81
CA SER A 8 6.58 -0.01 -5.47
C SER A 8 5.42 -0.98 -5.43
N VAL A 9 4.21 -0.52 -5.72
CA VAL A 9 3.04 -1.39 -5.79
C VAL A 9 2.41 -1.45 -7.15
N ASN A 10 1.87 -2.62 -7.44
CA ASN A 10 1.10 -2.95 -8.60
C ASN A 10 -0.33 -3.25 -8.16
N LEU A 11 -1.29 -2.54 -8.75
CA LEU A 11 -2.72 -2.72 -8.55
C LEU A 11 -3.34 -3.22 -9.85
N MET A 12 -4.28 -4.15 -9.72
CA MET A 12 -5.08 -4.62 -10.84
C MET A 12 -6.50 -4.06 -10.75
N GLN A 13 -7.05 -3.66 -11.88
CA GLN A 13 -8.43 -3.21 -12.00
C GLN A 13 -9.40 -4.30 -11.55
N VAL A 14 -10.43 -3.92 -10.78
CA VAL A 14 -11.45 -4.82 -10.22
C VAL A 14 -10.84 -5.95 -9.39
N SER A 15 -9.73 -5.67 -8.70
CA SER A 15 -9.08 -6.63 -7.81
C SER A 15 -8.92 -6.05 -6.41
N ASN A 16 -9.02 -6.91 -5.40
CA ASN A 16 -8.66 -6.59 -4.03
C ASN A 16 -7.17 -6.83 -3.77
N THR A 17 -6.43 -7.40 -4.72
CA THR A 17 -5.04 -7.79 -4.48
C THR A 17 -4.10 -6.67 -4.91
N VAL A 18 -3.18 -6.31 -4.02
CA VAL A 18 -2.07 -5.40 -4.30
C VAL A 18 -0.78 -6.19 -4.21
N ILE A 19 0.04 -6.05 -5.25
CA ILE A 19 1.31 -6.76 -5.38
C ILE A 19 2.44 -5.74 -5.21
N GLY A 20 3.23 -5.90 -4.16
CA GLY A 20 4.42 -5.12 -3.91
C GLY A 20 5.61 -5.68 -4.70
N VAL A 21 6.50 -4.78 -5.12
CA VAL A 21 7.77 -5.12 -5.76
C VAL A 21 8.88 -4.54 -4.90
N GLY A 22 9.72 -5.41 -4.33
CA GLY A 22 10.79 -5.00 -3.41
C GLY A 22 10.30 -4.57 -2.02
N THR A 23 9.06 -4.94 -1.65
CA THR A 23 8.46 -4.62 -0.36
C THR A 23 8.62 -5.75 0.65
N LYS A 24 8.51 -5.43 1.95
CA LYS A 24 8.58 -6.40 3.05
C LYS A 24 7.43 -6.21 4.06
N TRP A 25 6.19 -6.29 3.60
CA TRP A 25 5.01 -5.94 4.39
C TRP A 25 4.73 -6.87 5.57
N ALA A 26 5.10 -8.15 5.47
CA ALA A 26 4.94 -9.09 6.59
C ALA A 26 6.03 -8.90 7.66
N ASN A 27 7.04 -8.06 7.40
CA ASN A 27 8.04 -7.73 8.39
C ASN A 27 7.45 -6.78 9.45
N PRO A 28 7.40 -7.19 10.74
CA PRO A 28 6.83 -6.37 11.82
C PRO A 28 7.56 -5.03 12.01
N LEU A 29 8.80 -4.91 11.53
CA LEU A 29 9.56 -3.66 11.59
C LEU A 29 9.03 -2.57 10.64
N ILE A 30 8.30 -2.94 9.58
CA ILE A 30 7.67 -1.96 8.67
C ILE A 30 6.37 -1.43 9.29
N GLY A 31 5.73 -2.19 10.19
CA GLY A 31 4.53 -1.77 10.91
C GLY A 31 3.28 -1.71 10.03
N VAL A 32 3.19 -2.56 8.99
CA VAL A 32 1.99 -2.70 8.15
C VAL A 32 1.02 -3.68 8.81
N CYS A 33 -0.20 -3.23 9.03
CA CYS A 33 -1.25 -3.95 9.71
C CYS A 33 -2.58 -3.82 8.97
N THR A 34 -3.47 -4.77 9.22
CA THR A 34 -4.86 -4.75 8.75
C THR A 34 -5.60 -3.54 9.32
N GLY A 35 -6.46 -2.90 8.52
CA GLY A 35 -7.19 -1.68 8.87
C GLY A 35 -6.39 -0.38 8.67
N GLN A 36 -5.13 -0.45 8.24
CA GLN A 36 -4.39 0.76 7.87
C GLN A 36 -4.75 1.27 6.48
N MET A 37 -4.61 2.58 6.31
CA MET A 37 -4.81 3.27 5.04
C MET A 37 -3.51 3.21 4.22
N LEU A 38 -3.58 2.55 3.07
CA LEU A 38 -2.59 2.57 2.01
C LEU A 38 -2.86 3.79 1.11
N ILE A 39 -1.93 4.73 1.10
CA ILE A 39 -2.00 5.95 0.31
C ILE A 39 -1.12 5.77 -0.92
N LEU A 40 -1.75 5.63 -2.08
CA LEU A 40 -1.10 5.49 -3.37
C LEU A 40 -0.90 6.88 -3.98
N LYS A 41 0.36 7.26 -4.19
CA LYS A 41 0.74 8.51 -4.84
C LYS A 41 1.07 8.23 -6.29
N THR A 42 0.19 8.69 -7.17
CA THR A 42 0.44 8.71 -8.62
C THR A 42 0.64 10.14 -9.09
N ALA A 43 1.24 10.33 -10.27
CA ALA A 43 1.68 11.64 -10.75
C ALA A 43 0.60 12.75 -10.64
N ASN A 44 -0.67 12.40 -10.83
CA ASN A 44 -1.77 13.37 -10.87
C ASN A 44 -2.87 13.09 -9.83
N THR A 45 -2.80 11.99 -9.08
CA THR A 45 -3.86 11.59 -8.16
C THR A 45 -3.32 10.88 -6.93
N ILE A 46 -3.91 11.17 -5.79
CA ILE A 46 -3.72 10.41 -4.55
C ILE A 46 -4.92 9.50 -4.39
N GLU A 47 -4.68 8.22 -4.16
CA GLU A 47 -5.73 7.23 -3.96
C GLU A 47 -5.51 6.56 -2.61
N ILE A 48 -6.58 6.38 -1.85
CA ILE A 48 -6.51 5.80 -0.51
C ILE A 48 -7.29 4.50 -0.55
N CYS A 49 -6.63 3.42 -0.15
CA CYS A 49 -7.22 2.10 -0.05
C CYS A 49 -7.00 1.56 1.36
N GLU A 50 -8.00 0.90 1.93
CA GLU A 50 -7.86 0.26 3.23
C GLU A 50 -7.32 -1.16 3.06
N ILE A 51 -6.34 -1.54 3.88
CA ILE A 51 -5.78 -2.89 3.89
C ILE A 51 -6.71 -3.81 4.69
N ALA A 52 -7.30 -4.81 4.04
CA ALA A 52 -8.00 -5.88 4.75
C ALA A 52 -7.03 -6.82 5.44
N SER A 53 -5.96 -7.23 4.75
CA SER A 53 -5.02 -8.23 5.27
C SER A 53 -3.65 -8.16 4.59
N VAL A 54 -2.60 -8.41 5.36
CA VAL A 54 -1.25 -8.69 4.82
C VAL A 54 -1.17 -10.18 4.53
N GLN A 55 -1.00 -10.53 3.26
CA GLN A 55 -0.91 -11.93 2.82
C GLN A 55 0.55 -12.39 2.82
N SER A 56 1.48 -11.52 2.41
CA SER A 56 2.92 -11.79 2.40
C SER A 56 3.72 -10.49 2.35
N ASP A 57 5.05 -10.61 2.34
CA ASP A 57 5.98 -9.50 2.18
C ASP A 57 5.70 -8.60 0.96
N THR A 58 5.12 -9.19 -0.09
CA THR A 58 4.82 -8.53 -1.36
C THR A 58 3.36 -8.64 -1.76
N GLN A 59 2.47 -9.07 -0.87
CA GLN A 59 1.05 -9.19 -1.19
C GLN A 59 0.16 -8.66 -0.07
N LEU A 60 -0.74 -7.77 -0.46
CA LEU A 60 -1.78 -7.22 0.41
C LEU A 60 -3.14 -7.49 -0.23
N MET A 61 -4.14 -7.59 0.63
CA MET A 61 -5.53 -7.58 0.24
C MET A 61 -6.18 -6.31 0.75
N LEU A 62 -6.94 -5.65 -0.11
CA LEU A 62 -7.71 -4.45 0.17
C LEU A 62 -9.10 -4.83 0.68
N ALA A 63 -9.62 -4.04 1.61
CA ALA A 63 -10.99 -4.19 2.11
C ALA A 63 -12.04 -3.90 1.05
N SER A 64 -11.71 -3.04 0.08
CA SER A 64 -12.56 -2.72 -1.06
C SER A 64 -11.86 -3.04 -2.38
N GLN A 65 -12.64 -3.44 -3.39
CA GLN A 65 -12.13 -3.65 -4.74
C GLN A 65 -11.52 -2.37 -5.29
N TYR A 66 -10.38 -2.50 -5.95
CA TYR A 66 -9.76 -1.38 -6.65
C TYR A 66 -10.53 -1.06 -7.94
N SER A 67 -11.40 -0.06 -7.88
CA SER A 67 -12.29 0.32 -8.99
C SER A 67 -11.62 1.13 -10.11
N ARG A 68 -10.30 1.34 -10.04
CA ARG A 68 -9.54 2.15 -10.99
C ARG A 68 -8.71 1.27 -11.92
N ALA A 69 -8.26 1.85 -13.03
CA ALA A 69 -7.42 1.15 -14.01
C ALA A 69 -6.15 0.60 -13.37
N SER A 70 -5.70 -0.58 -13.79
CA SER A 70 -4.49 -1.24 -13.29
C SER A 70 -3.28 -0.31 -13.37
N LYS A 71 -2.46 -0.30 -12.32
CA LYS A 71 -1.26 0.53 -12.24
C LYS A 71 -0.08 -0.31 -11.77
N THR A 72 1.11 -0.03 -12.29
CA THR A 72 2.33 -0.72 -11.89
C THR A 72 3.40 0.28 -11.52
N GLY A 73 4.24 -0.04 -10.54
CA GLY A 73 5.31 0.84 -10.11
C GLY A 73 4.81 2.09 -9.37
N VAL A 74 3.67 1.98 -8.69
CA VAL A 74 3.09 3.11 -7.96
C VAL A 74 3.82 3.31 -6.64
N SER A 75 4.16 4.56 -6.34
CA SER A 75 4.69 4.95 -5.03
C SER A 75 3.58 4.92 -4.00
N TYR A 76 3.87 4.40 -2.81
CA TYR A 76 2.86 4.27 -1.75
C TYR A 76 3.36 4.77 -0.40
N GLU A 77 2.43 5.06 0.50
CA GLU A 77 2.63 5.46 1.89
C GLU A 77 1.63 4.74 2.78
N TRP A 78 2.00 4.58 4.05
CA TRP A 78 1.07 4.18 5.09
C TRP A 78 0.62 5.42 5.84
N GLY A 79 -0.65 5.47 6.20
CA GLY A 79 -1.15 6.43 7.19
C GLY A 79 -0.58 6.11 8.57
N SER A 80 0.66 6.49 8.85
CA SER A 80 1.15 6.62 10.23
C SER A 80 0.70 7.99 10.74
N SER A 81 -0.09 8.00 11.82
CA SER A 81 -0.37 9.24 12.56
C SER A 81 0.97 9.85 13.00
N ILE A 82 1.45 10.87 12.29
CA ILE A 82 2.35 11.86 12.85
C ILE A 82 1.47 12.92 13.50
N ALA A 83 0.92 12.57 14.67
CA ALA A 83 0.68 13.57 15.69
C ALA A 83 2.03 13.83 16.38
N ASN A 84 2.83 14.72 15.82
CA ASN A 84 3.85 15.43 16.60
C ASN A 84 3.64 16.92 16.34
N ILE A 85 2.89 17.51 17.28
CA ILE A 85 2.96 18.93 17.64
C ILE A 85 4.39 19.25 18.09
#